data_AF-A0A8H5JVV0-F1
#
_entry.id   AF-A0A8H5JVV0-F1
#
_cell.length_a   1.000
_cell.length_b   1.000
_cell.length_c   1.000
_cell.angle_alpha   90.00
_cell.angle_beta   90.00
_cell.angle_gamma   90.00
#
_symmetry.space_group_name_H-M   'P 1'
#
loop_
_entity.id
_entity.type
_entity.pdbx_description
1 polymer ?
#
loop_
_entity_poly.entity_id
_entity_poly.type
_entity_poly.pdbx_seq_one_letter_code
_entity_poly.pdbx_strand_id
1 'polypeptide(L)'
;MHPFRLTIESSDSSAVIKTPTKTYALRQKNTSNALMLLSPTPLPASSDGPVEQGISIISTIKETVELDTVPDVSSGTAKGLGGGKGKWHERFGRNR
;
A
#
# COMPACT_ATOMS: atom_id res chain seq x y z
N MET A 1 18.16 -13.49 17.78
CA MET A 1 17.44 -13.21 16.53
C MET A 1 16.18 -12.43 16.90
N HIS A 2 16.06 -11.15 16.55
CA HIS A 2 14.82 -10.40 16.85
C HIS A 2 13.75 -10.77 15.81
N PRO A 3 12.50 -11.04 16.21
CA PRO A 3 11.45 -11.36 15.27
C PRO A 3 11.19 -10.15 14.35
N PHE A 4 11.09 -10.39 13.05
CA PHE A 4 10.63 -9.39 12.11
C PHE A 4 9.18 -9.02 12.47
N ARG A 5 9.01 -7.86 13.10
CA ARG A 5 7.71 -7.38 13.56
C ARG A 5 7.23 -6.27 12.64
N LEU A 6 6.08 -6.51 12.00
CA LEU A 6 5.34 -5.52 11.24
C LEU A 6 4.14 -5.09 12.08
N THR A 7 3.96 -3.80 12.32
CA THR A 7 2.80 -3.28 13.07
C THR A 7 2.04 -2.27 12.22
N ILE A 8 0.72 -2.28 12.35
CA ILE A 8 -0.15 -1.21 11.82
C ILE A 8 -0.55 -0.34 13.01
N GLU A 9 -0.38 0.97 12.87
CA GLU A 9 -0.73 1.96 13.87
C GLU A 9 -1.61 3.05 13.24
N SER A 10 -2.62 3.52 13.96
CA SER A 10 -3.41 4.68 13.55
C SER A 10 -2.78 5.98 14.07
N SER A 11 -2.81 7.02 13.24
CA SER A 11 -2.59 8.41 13.62
C SER A 11 -3.89 9.21 13.45
N ASP A 12 -3.89 10.47 13.88
CA ASP A 12 -5.08 11.34 13.82
C ASP A 12 -5.66 11.52 12.41
N SER A 13 -4.87 11.28 11.35
CA SER A 13 -5.28 11.49 9.96
C SER A 13 -5.01 10.33 9.01
N SER A 14 -4.29 9.28 9.43
CA SER A 14 -3.90 8.17 8.54
C SER A 14 -3.47 6.92 9.32
N ALA A 15 -3.44 5.77 8.64
CA ALA A 15 -2.80 4.57 9.17
C ALA A 15 -1.37 4.43 8.62
N VAL A 16 -0.45 3.97 9.45
CA VAL A 16 0.94 3.69 9.09
C VAL A 16 1.31 2.24 9.35
N ILE A 17 2.20 1.70 8.52
CA ILE A 17 2.89 0.44 8.77
C ILE A 17 4.29 0.75 9.28
N LYS A 18 4.68 0.12 10.39
CA LYS A 18 6.01 0.23 10.96
C LYS A 18 6.74 -1.11 10.93
N THR A 19 8.01 -1.03 10.56
CA THR A 19 9.03 -2.03 10.86
C THR A 19 9.92 -1.47 11.98
N PRO A 20 10.86 -2.26 12.54
CA PRO A 20 11.79 -1.74 13.53
C PRO A 20 12.66 -0.56 13.06
N THR A 21 12.76 -0.34 11.74
CA THR A 21 13.67 0.65 11.15
C THR A 21 13.00 1.65 10.21
N LYS A 22 11.73 1.44 9.84
CA LYS A 22 11.04 2.26 8.83
C LYS A 22 9.56 2.42 9.14
N THR A 23 9.04 3.57 8.75
CA THR A 23 7.60 3.87 8.79
C THR A 23 7.11 4.14 7.36
N TYR A 24 5.94 3.60 7.05
CA TYR A 24 5.27 3.75 5.77
C TYR A 24 3.85 4.26 5.97
N ALA A 25 3.46 5.30 5.24
CA ALA A 25 2.07 5.74 5.19
C ALA A 25 1.28 4.83 4.26
N LEU A 26 0.08 4.44 4.68
CA LEU A 26 -0.83 3.65 3.85
C LEU A 26 -1.63 4.58 2.95
N ARG A 27 -1.59 4.34 1.64
CA ARG A 27 -2.39 5.06 0.65
C ARG A 27 -3.30 4.11 -0.11
N GLN A 28 -4.60 4.31 0.05
CA GLN A 28 -5.60 3.57 -0.71
C GLN A 28 -5.73 4.15 -2.12
N LYS A 29 -5.81 3.28 -3.12
CA LYS A 29 -5.97 3.67 -4.52
C LYS A 29 -6.97 2.76 -5.22
N ASN A 30 -8.03 3.35 -5.75
CA ASN A 30 -9.03 2.62 -6.50
C ASN A 30 -8.47 2.13 -7.84
N THR A 31 -9.01 1.01 -8.33
CA THR A 31 -8.73 0.47 -9.66
C THR A 31 -10.02 0.30 -10.45
N SER A 32 -9.98 0.58 -11.76
CA SER A 32 -11.07 0.30 -12.68
C SER A 32 -11.01 -1.13 -13.26
N ASN A 33 -9.92 -1.85 -13.01
CA ASN A 33 -9.75 -3.22 -13.47
C ASN A 33 -10.43 -4.19 -12.50
N ALA A 34 -11.00 -5.27 -13.04
CA ALA A 34 -11.49 -6.38 -12.22
C ALA A 34 -10.31 -7.20 -11.69
N LEU A 35 -10.11 -7.20 -10.38
CA LEU A 35 -9.12 -8.02 -9.70
C LEU A 35 -9.84 -9.06 -8.82
N MET A 36 -9.54 -10.34 -9.03
CA MET A 36 -10.15 -11.45 -8.29
C MET A 36 -9.07 -12.26 -7.59
N LEU A 37 -9.26 -12.51 -6.29
CA LEU A 37 -8.45 -13.46 -5.52
C LEU A 37 -9.07 -14.84 -5.70
N LEU A 38 -8.27 -15.76 -6.22
CA LEU A 38 -8.69 -17.12 -6.51
C LEU A 38 -8.06 -18.10 -5.52
N SER A 39 -8.80 -19.12 -5.11
CA SER A 39 -8.29 -20.25 -4.33
C SER A 39 -8.60 -21.56 -5.03
N PRO A 40 -7.69 -22.55 -5.02
CA PRO A 40 -8.03 -23.92 -5.36
C PRO A 40 -9.22 -24.40 -4.53
N THR A 41 -10.10 -25.19 -5.14
CA THR A 41 -11.25 -25.79 -4.46
C THR A 41 -11.43 -27.21 -4.99
N PRO A 42 -11.38 -28.23 -4.11
CA PRO A 42 -11.61 -29.61 -4.56
C PRO A 42 -13.04 -29.74 -5.06
N LEU A 43 -13.20 -30.30 -6.26
CA LEU A 43 -14.52 -30.68 -6.77
C LEU A 43 -14.84 -32.10 -6.31
N PRO A 44 -16.12 -32.43 -6.08
CA PRO A 44 -16.50 -33.80 -5.76
C PRO A 44 -16.04 -34.71 -6.91
N ALA A 45 -15.32 -35.78 -6.56
CA ALA A 45 -15.02 -36.83 -7.52
C ALA A 45 -16.34 -37.44 -8.00
N SER A 46 -16.54 -37.49 -9.31
CA SER A 46 -17.52 -38.41 -9.89
C SER A 46 -17.11 -39.84 -9.51
N SER A 47 -18.07 -40.73 -9.32
CA SER A 47 -17.91 -42.03 -8.66
C SER A 47 -16.84 -42.97 -9.25
N ASP A 48 -16.25 -42.65 -10.41
CA ASP A 48 -15.20 -43.42 -11.07
C ASP A 48 -14.03 -42.56 -11.63
N GLY A 49 -13.93 -41.28 -11.22
CA GLY A 49 -12.96 -40.32 -11.78
C GLY A 49 -11.90 -39.82 -10.79
N PRO A 50 -10.74 -39.31 -11.28
CA PRO A 50 -9.79 -38.59 -10.43
C PRO A 50 -10.47 -37.35 -9.82
N VAL A 51 -10.02 -36.95 -8.61
CA VAL A 51 -10.49 -35.70 -7.98
C VAL A 51 -10.15 -34.53 -8.90
N GLU A 52 -11.16 -33.85 -9.43
CA GLU A 52 -10.96 -32.65 -10.24
C GLU A 52 -10.65 -31.45 -9.34
N GLN A 53 -9.67 -30.64 -9.73
CA GLN A 53 -9.31 -29.42 -9.02
C GLN A 53 -10.03 -28.23 -9.67
N GLY A 54 -10.99 -27.65 -8.94
CA GLY A 54 -11.65 -26.41 -9.31
C GLY A 54 -10.92 -25.17 -8.77
N ILE A 55 -11.40 -24.00 -9.19
CA ILE A 55 -10.94 -22.70 -8.70
C ILE A 55 -12.18 -21.89 -8.30
N SER A 56 -12.16 -21.31 -7.09
CA SER A 56 -13.21 -20.41 -6.61
C SER A 56 -12.69 -18.99 -6.45
N ILE A 57 -13.56 -18.01 -6.72
CA ILE A 57 -13.30 -16.62 -6.38
C ILE A 57 -13.60 -16.46 -4.88
N ILE A 58 -12.58 -16.14 -4.10
CA ILE A 58 -12.72 -15.92 -2.65
C ILE A 58 -12.86 -14.44 -2.30
N SER A 59 -12.47 -13.53 -3.20
CA SER A 59 -12.68 -12.09 -3.04
C SER A 59 -12.52 -11.33 -4.36
N THR A 60 -13.15 -10.15 -4.45
CA THR A 60 -12.96 -9.18 -5.54
C THR A 60 -12.37 -7.91 -4.94
N ILE A 61 -11.26 -7.43 -5.49
CA ILE A 61 -10.51 -6.26 -5.03
C ILE A 61 -10.89 -5.06 -5.90
N LYS A 62 -11.29 -3.93 -5.30
CA LYS A 62 -11.61 -2.68 -6.01
C LYS A 62 -10.58 -1.58 -5.79
N GLU A 63 -9.65 -1.81 -4.87
CA GLU A 63 -8.67 -0.88 -4.39
C GLU A 63 -7.41 -1.60 -3.92
N THR A 64 -6.26 -0.95 -4.05
CA THR A 64 -4.99 -1.42 -3.49
C THR A 64 -4.54 -0.49 -2.37
N VAL A 65 -3.71 -1.01 -1.47
CA VAL A 65 -3.01 -0.22 -0.45
C VAL A 65 -1.54 -0.13 -0.86
N GLU A 66 -1.10 1.07 -1.22
CA GLU A 66 0.29 1.39 -1.53
C GLU A 66 1.02 1.90 -0.27
N LEU A 67 2.35 1.72 -0.24
CA LEU A 67 3.21 2.13 0.87
C LEU A 67 4.09 3.31 0.44
N ASP A 68 3.85 4.47 1.03
CA ASP A 68 4.69 5.65 0.82
C ASP A 68 5.70 5.77 1.98
N THR A 69 6.98 5.98 1.69
CA THR A 69 8.02 6.11 2.74
C THR A 69 7.84 7.39 3.53
N VAL A 70 7.81 7.28 4.86
CA VAL A 70 7.82 8.45 5.75
C VAL A 70 9.27 8.77 6.11
N PRO A 71 9.76 10.01 5.91
CA PRO A 71 11.09 10.41 6.34
C PRO A 71 11.25 10.24 7.85
N ASP A 72 12.36 9.66 8.27
CA ASP A 72 12.66 9.47 9.69
C ASP A 72 13.11 10.81 10.29
N VAL A 73 12.31 11.37 11.21
CA VAL A 73 12.57 12.69 11.82
C VAL A 73 13.75 12.65 12.81
N SER A 74 14.35 11.48 13.04
CA SER A 74 15.47 11.26 13.95
C SER A 74 16.85 11.61 13.36
N SER A 75 16.97 11.89 12.05
CA SER A 75 18.20 12.44 11.48
C SER A 75 18.26 13.95 11.71
N GLY A 76 18.75 14.36 12.88
CA GLY A 76 19.08 15.74 13.17
C GLY A 76 20.07 16.30 12.15
N THR A 77 19.58 17.06 11.19
CA THR A 77 20.20 18.30 10.71
C THR A 77 19.09 19.15 10.11
N ALA A 78 18.72 20.22 10.82
CA ALA A 78 17.98 21.31 10.24
C ALA A 78 18.79 21.91 9.07
N LYS A 79 18.54 21.44 7.85
CA LYS A 79 18.79 22.21 6.62
C LYS A 79 17.47 22.77 6.17
N GLY A 80 17.35 24.09 6.30
CA GLY A 80 16.10 24.83 6.14
C GLY A 80 15.34 24.48 4.87
N LEU A 81 14.06 24.16 5.02
CA LEU A 81 13.07 24.16 3.95
C LEU A 81 12.65 25.60 3.63
N GLY A 82 13.61 26.44 3.28
CA GLY A 82 13.40 27.71 2.61
C GLY A 82 13.82 27.56 1.15
N GLY A 83 12.93 27.05 0.27
CA GLY A 83 13.34 26.90 -1.14
C GLY A 83 12.33 26.33 -2.14
N GLY A 84 11.03 26.19 -1.80
CA GLY A 84 10.04 25.60 -2.73
C GLY A 84 8.92 26.54 -3.18
N LYS A 85 8.52 27.50 -2.34
CA LYS A 85 7.31 28.32 -2.58
C LYS A 85 7.48 29.41 -3.65
N GLY A 86 8.70 29.86 -3.94
CA GLY A 86 8.95 30.91 -4.95
C GLY A 86 8.98 30.41 -6.40
N LYS A 87 9.44 29.17 -6.62
CA LYS A 87 9.67 28.63 -7.97
C LYS A 87 8.39 28.35 -8.75
N TRP A 88 7.28 28.04 -8.08
CA TRP A 88 6.00 27.83 -8.76
C TRP A 88 5.43 29.17 -9.26
N HIS A 89 5.42 30.18 -8.38
CA HIS A 89 4.95 31.53 -8.72
C HIS A 89 5.75 32.15 -9.88
N GLU A 90 7.07 31.95 -9.93
CA GLU A 90 7.90 32.45 -11.05
C GLU A 90 7.64 31.73 -12.38
N ARG A 91 7.35 30.42 -12.36
CA ARG A 91 7.16 29.62 -13.58
C ARG A 91 5.82 29.87 -14.27
N PHE A 92 4.79 30.27 -13.53
CA PHE A 92 3.42 30.39 -14.06
C PHE A 92 2.76 31.75 -13.81
N GLY A 93 3.29 32.60 -12.93
CA GLY A 93 2.71 33.91 -12.60
C GLY A 93 3.22 35.07 -13.44
N ARG A 94 4.23 34.86 -14.29
CA ARG A 94 4.95 35.96 -14.97
C ARG A 94 4.26 36.52 -16.21
N ASN A 95 3.01 36.10 -16.49
CA ASN A 95 2.21 36.61 -17.60
C ASN A 95 0.71 36.64 -17.26
N ARG A 96 0.37 37.29 -16.14
CA ARG A 96 -0.96 37.82 -15.86
C ARG A 96 -0.84 39.31 -15.55
#